data_AF-A0A5E4GNA0-F1
#
_entry.id   AF-A0A5E4GNA0-F1
#
_cell.length_a   1.000
_cell.length_b   1.000
_cell.length_c   1.000
_cell.angle_alpha   90.00
_cell.angle_beta   90.00
_cell.angle_gamma   90.00
#
_symmetry.space_group_name_H-M   'P 1'
#
loop_
_entity.id
_entity.type
_entity.pdbx_description
1 polymer ?
#
loop_
_entity_poly.entity_id
_entity_poly.type
_entity_poly.pdbx_seq_one_letter_code
_entity_poly.pdbx_strand_id
1 'polypeptide(L)' 'NHNLEILPDQVPTNKDRYQRLVGRLIYLSHIRPDIAYVVSVVSQFMHSPSEVHMEAVMRILQYL' A
#
# COMPACT_ATOMS: atom_id res chain seq x y z
N ASN A 1 28.46 -12.35 11.53
CA ASN A 1 28.07 -11.90 10.17
C ASN A 1 26.56 -11.99 10.07
N HIS A 2 25.71 -10.98 10.20
CA HIS A 2 25.83 -9.53 10.13
C HIS A 2 24.77 -8.96 11.09
N ASN A 3 25.14 -7.97 11.91
CA ASN A 3 24.24 -7.07 12.61
C ASN A 3 23.55 -6.17 11.57
N LEU A 4 22.22 -6.12 11.52
CA LEU A 4 21.49 -5.00 10.89
C LEU A 4 20.24 -4.68 11.70
N GLU A 5 20.39 -3.59 12.46
CA GLU A 5 19.40 -2.67 13.01
C GLU A 5 17.92 -3.10 13.00
N ILE A 6 17.45 -3.35 14.22
CA ILE A 6 16.06 -3.12 14.60
C ILE A 6 15.80 -1.61 14.50
N LEU A 7 15.00 -1.16 13.54
CA LEU A 7 14.38 0.17 13.53
C LEU A 7 13.07 0.09 14.32
N PRO A 8 12.95 0.68 15.53
CA PRO A 8 11.81 0.48 16.42
C PRO A 8 10.73 1.55 16.19
N ASP A 9 10.25 1.71 14.95
CA ASP A 9 9.16 2.67 14.66
C ASP A 9 8.20 2.24 13.54
N GLN A 10 8.34 1.03 12.99
CA GLN A 10 7.37 0.51 12.05
C GLN A 10 6.51 -0.52 12.76
N VAL A 11 5.35 -0.10 13.28
CA VAL A 11 4.27 -1.07 13.53
C VAL A 11 4.10 -1.81 12.19
N PRO A 12 4.35 -3.12 12.12
CA PRO A 12 4.27 -3.83 10.86
C PRO A 12 2.80 -3.82 10.46
N THR A 13 2.42 -2.85 9.63
CA THR A 13 1.16 -2.91 8.90
C THR A 13 1.23 -4.24 8.17
N ASN A 14 0.33 -5.15 8.55
CA ASN A 14 0.35 -6.54 8.10
C ASN A 14 0.49 -6.56 6.57
N LYS A 15 1.68 -6.95 6.09
CA LYS A 15 2.11 -6.78 4.69
C LYS A 15 1.09 -7.42 3.74
N ASP A 16 0.57 -8.56 4.13
CA ASP A 16 -0.46 -9.31 3.42
C ASP A 16 -1.77 -8.52 3.26
N ARG A 17 -2.17 -7.74 4.27
CA ARG A 17 -3.36 -6.88 4.20
C ARG A 17 -3.15 -5.75 3.21
N TYR A 18 -2.01 -5.07 3.27
CA TYR A 18 -1.69 -3.98 2.33
C TYR A 18 -1.68 -4.50 0.89
N GLN A 19 -0.98 -5.63 0.66
CA GLN A 19 -0.90 -6.24 -0.67
C GLN A 19 -2.26 -6.67 -1.21
N ARG A 20 -3.12 -7.25 -0.37
CA ARG A 20 -4.49 -7.64 -0.76
C ARG A 20 -5.36 -6.44 -1.14
N LEU A 21 -5.23 -5.32 -0.43
CA LEU A 21 -5.97 -4.09 -0.74
C LEU A 21 -5.46 -3.46 -2.04
N VAL A 22 -4.15 -3.32 -2.20
CA VAL A 22 -3.56 -2.78 -3.44
C VAL A 22 -3.90 -3.66 -4.64
N GLY A 23 -3.92 -4.99 -4.51
CA GLY A 23 -4.34 -5.90 -5.59
C GLY A 23 -5.79 -5.64 -6.04
N ARG A 24 -6.70 -5.36 -5.11
CA ARG A 24 -8.09 -4.98 -5.43
C ARG A 24 -8.16 -3.61 -6.11
N LEU A 25 -7.36 -2.66 -5.66
CA LEU A 25 -7.26 -1.33 -6.29
C LEU A 25 -6.71 -1.41 -7.71
N ILE A 26 -5.72 -2.27 -7.97
CA ILE A 26 -5.20 -2.55 -9.32
C ILE A 26 -6.30 -3.14 -10.20
N TYR A 27 -7.13 -4.03 -9.68
CA TYR A 27 -8.27 -4.54 -10.44
C TYR A 27 -9.28 -3.42 -10.79
N LEU A 28 -9.59 -2.56 -9.82
CA LEU A 28 -10.53 -1.44 -10.02
C LEU A 28 -9.98 -0.37 -10.96
N SER A 29 -8.66 -0.13 -10.97
CA SER A 29 -8.04 0.86 -11.88
C SER A 29 -8.18 0.49 -13.35
N HIS A 30 -8.30 -0.80 -13.68
CA HIS A 30 -8.55 -1.25 -15.05
C HIS A 30 -9.95 -0.86 -15.55
N ILE A 31 -10.92 -0.69 -14.64
CA ILE A 31 -12.31 -0.36 -14.97
C ILE A 31 -12.58 1.15 -14.78
N ARG A 32 -11.88 1.79 -13.84
CA ARG A 32 -11.96 3.24 -13.56
C ARG A 32 -10.56 3.86 -13.68
N PRO A 33 -10.16 4.39 -14.85
CA PRO A 33 -8.84 5.00 -15.03
C PRO A 33 -8.63 6.28 -14.19
N ASP A 34 -9.71 6.88 -13.67
CA ASP A 34 -9.70 8.02 -12.75
C ASP A 34 -8.80 7.80 -11.52
N ILE A 35 -8.73 6.57 -11.02
CA ILE A 35 -7.89 6.20 -9.87
C ILE A 35 -6.56 5.54 -10.27
N ALA A 36 -6.36 5.23 -11.56
CA ALA A 36 -5.23 4.41 -11.99
C ALA A 36 -3.88 5.01 -11.63
N TYR A 37 -3.74 6.33 -11.76
CA TYR A 37 -2.52 7.04 -11.40
C TYR A 37 -2.20 6.86 -9.90
N VAL A 38 -3.18 7.09 -9.03
CA VAL A 38 -3.00 7.00 -7.58
C VAL A 38 -2.69 5.56 -7.17
N VAL A 39 -3.36 4.58 -7.79
CA VAL A 39 -3.11 3.14 -7.57
C VAL A 39 -1.70 2.73 -7.99
N SER A 40 -1.20 3.23 -9.12
CA SER A 40 0.17 2.97 -9.56
C SER A 40 1.20 3.49 -8.54
N VAL A 41 0.98 4.67 -7.95
CA VAL A 41 1.86 5.23 -6.92
C VAL A 41 1.88 4.34 -5.66
N VAL A 42 0.72 3.98 -5.11
CA VAL A 42 0.68 3.13 -3.90
C VAL A 42 1.20 1.72 -4.12
N SER A 43 1.14 1.21 -5.36
CA SER A 43 1.67 -0.10 -5.73
C SER A 43 3.20 -0.19 -5.65
N GLN A 44 3.91 0.93 -5.82
CA GLN A 44 5.37 0.98 -5.69
C GLN A 44 5.83 0.65 -4.27
N PHE A 45 5.00 0.96 -3.28
CA PHE A 45 5.28 0.73 -1.86
C PHE A 45 4.85 -0.66 -1.35
N MET A 46 4.41 -1.58 -2.22
CA MET A 46 4.03 -2.95 -1.81
C MET A 46 5.16 -3.76 -1.18
N HIS A 47 6.41 -3.44 -1.49
CA HIS A 47 7.59 -4.15 -0.96
C HIS A 47 7.99 -3.66 0.44
N SER A 48 7.60 -2.43 0.80
CA SER A 48 7.85 -1.82 2.11
C SER A 48 6.68 -0.89 2.49
N PRO A 49 5.53 -1.46 2.91
CA PRO A 49 4.39 -0.66 3.33
C PRO A 49 4.71 0.07 4.64
N SER A 50 4.17 1.28 4.76
CA SER A 50 4.24 2.13 5.95
C SER A 50 2.81 2.47 6.38
N GLU A 51 2.61 2.90 7.63
CA GLU A 51 1.29 3.35 8.10
C GLU A 51 0.72 4.47 7.23
N VAL A 52 1.58 5.39 6.78
CA VAL A 52 1.21 6.48 5.85
C VAL A 52 0.67 5.92 4.53
N HIS A 53 1.30 4.87 3.99
CA HIS A 53 0.82 4.22 2.77
C HIS A 53 -0.52 3.51 3.00
N MET A 54 -0.69 2.89 4.17
CA MET A 54 -1.95 2.21 4.52
C MET A 54 -3.09 3.21 4.66
N GLU A 55 -2.83 4.37 5.27
CA GLU A 55 -3.81 5.45 5.36
C GLU A 55 -4.20 5.98 3.97
N ALA A 56 -3.22 6.18 3.08
CA ALA A 56 -3.49 6.58 1.69
C ALA A 56 -4.39 5.56 0.97
N VAL A 57 -4.10 4.26 1.09
CA VAL A 57 -4.94 3.19 0.54
C VAL A 57 -6.36 3.23 1.12
N MET A 58 -6.51 3.46 2.42
CA MET A 58 -7.83 3.60 3.05
C MET A 58 -8.61 4.82 2.53
N ARG A 59 -7.94 5.96 2.33
CA ARG A 59 -8.56 7.17 1.75
C ARG A 59 -9.02 6.93 0.31
N ILE A 60 -8.23 6.23 -0.50
CA ILE A 60 -8.62 5.84 -1.87
C ILE A 60 -9.86 4.94 -1.84
N LEU A 61 -9.89 3.96 -0.92
CA LEU A 61 -11.04 3.07 -0.74
C LEU A 61 -12.30 3.82 -0.26
N GLN A 62 -12.15 4.88 0.52
CA GLN A 62 -13.27 5.71 0.98
C GLN A 62 -13.81 6.64 -0.13
N TYR A 63 -12.97 6.98 -1.10
CA TYR A 63 -13.34 7.79 -2.26
C TYR A 63 -14.04 6.98 -3.36
N LEU A 64 -13.77 5.68 -3.44
CA LEU A 64 -14.29 4.77 -4.47
C LEU A 64 -15.75 4.38 -4.30
#